data_AF-A0A067K8U8-F1
#
_entry.id   AF-A0A067K8U8-F1
#
_cell.length_a   1.000
_cell.length_b   1.000
_cell.length_c   1.000
_cell.angle_alpha   90.00
_cell.angle_beta   90.00
_cell.angle_gamma   90.00
#
_symmetry.space_group_name_H-M   'P 1'
#
loop_
_entity.id
_entity.type
_entity.pdbx_description
1 polymer ?
#
loop_
_entity_poly.entity_id
_entity_poly.type
_entity_poly.pdbx_seq_one_letter_code
_entity_poly.pdbx_strand_id
1 'polypeptide(L)'
;MSEHSCGHSDEVKEKIVSSLRRLWGKRLKWKRLREKFFLSWTKSIAEAARKGGIHQQELDWDSYDNIKEEITLQQLQNAMDKAKAKELAKIKAERAAQAKAEKMAVLAQKRKEREEKAKAREEAKKMAGRKAKRKADKLSVVKELTIQQRLTKIRKKKSINSQVITPGEALISHSPAWKKLNVKILNREKVQREVSLADQIRAAKNKRTEPMARKPLAESITDNFLTWRSLE
;
A
#
# COMPACT_ATOMS: atom_id res chain seq x y z
N MET A 1 -2.70 -19.28 119.81
CA MET A 1 -2.62 -19.38 118.34
C MET A 1 -1.72 -18.26 117.87
N SER A 2 -0.40 -18.48 117.83
CA SER A 2 0.54 -17.51 117.28
C SER A 2 1.05 -18.05 115.94
N GLU A 3 0.52 -17.46 114.88
CA GLU A 3 0.99 -17.63 113.51
C GLU A 3 2.45 -17.19 113.45
N HIS A 4 3.34 -18.14 113.14
CA HIS A 4 4.74 -17.82 112.91
C HIS A 4 4.91 -17.53 111.42
N SER A 5 4.80 -16.25 111.05
CA SER A 5 5.28 -15.77 109.76
C SER A 5 6.81 -15.79 109.78
N CYS A 6 7.40 -16.90 109.32
CA CYS A 6 8.85 -16.99 109.12
C CYS A 6 9.24 -16.10 107.94
N GLY A 7 9.52 -14.82 108.21
CA GLY A 7 10.15 -13.92 107.24
C GLY A 7 11.59 -14.35 107.01
N HIS A 8 11.86 -15.05 105.90
CA HIS A 8 13.24 -15.18 105.42
C HIS A 8 13.88 -13.80 105.34
N SER A 9 15.07 -13.63 105.95
CA SER A 9 15.87 -12.41 105.86
C SER A 9 16.07 -12.02 104.40
N ASP A 10 15.91 -10.73 104.09
CA ASP A 10 16.01 -10.21 102.73
C ASP A 10 17.38 -10.52 102.09
N GLU A 11 18.43 -10.68 102.90
CA GLU A 11 19.75 -11.11 102.43
C GLU A 11 19.72 -12.52 101.80
N VAL A 12 18.95 -13.46 102.37
CA VAL A 12 18.83 -14.82 101.83
C VAL A 12 18.02 -14.80 100.53
N LYS A 13 16.96 -13.99 100.47
CA LYS A 13 16.16 -13.80 99.24
C LYS A 13 17.03 -13.24 98.12
N GLU A 14 17.85 -12.22 98.39
CA GLU A 14 18.75 -11.63 97.39
C GLU A 14 19.81 -12.64 96.89
N LYS A 15 20.36 -13.48 97.78
CA LYS A 15 21.27 -14.57 97.38
C LYS A 15 20.57 -15.62 96.50
N ILE A 16 19.32 -15.96 96.79
CA ILE A 16 18.52 -16.87 95.96
C ILE A 16 18.21 -16.23 94.59
N VAL A 17 17.77 -14.96 94.56
CA VAL A 17 17.44 -14.24 93.32
C VAL A 17 18.68 -14.07 92.44
N SER A 18 19.82 -13.70 93.01
CA SER A 18 21.08 -13.53 92.28
C SER A 18 21.61 -14.84 91.71
N SER A 19 21.57 -15.93 92.48
CA SER A 19 21.97 -17.27 92.01
C SER A 19 21.06 -17.79 90.89
N LEU A 20 19.75 -17.62 91.02
CA LEU A 20 18.78 -17.92 89.95
C LEU A 20 19.07 -17.10 88.70
N ARG A 21 19.21 -15.77 88.83
CA ARG A 21 19.52 -14.87 87.69
C ARG A 21 20.78 -15.32 86.95
N ARG A 22 21.82 -15.74 87.67
CA ARG A 22 23.06 -16.27 87.10
C ARG A 22 22.82 -17.58 86.32
N LEU A 23 22.03 -18.51 86.86
CA LEU A 23 21.68 -19.77 86.19
C LEU A 23 20.86 -19.52 84.91
N TRP A 24 19.81 -18.69 85.01
CA TRP A 24 18.98 -18.30 83.87
C TRP A 24 19.78 -17.57 82.80
N GLY A 25 20.70 -16.67 83.19
CA GLY A 25 21.61 -16.00 82.27
C GLY A 25 22.52 -16.96 81.53
N LYS A 26 23.08 -17.97 82.20
CA LYS A 26 23.86 -19.04 81.55
C LYS A 26 22.99 -19.83 80.57
N ARG A 27 21.81 -20.29 81.01
CA ARG A 27 20.88 -21.07 80.17
C ARG A 27 20.47 -20.32 78.91
N LEU A 28 20.18 -19.01 79.03
CA LEU A 28 19.84 -18.15 77.91
C LEU A 28 21.00 -18.00 76.92
N LYS A 29 22.24 -17.84 77.41
CA LYS A 29 23.43 -17.81 76.56
C LYS A 29 23.59 -19.11 75.76
N TRP A 30 23.46 -20.26 76.43
CA TRP A 30 23.50 -21.57 75.77
C TRP A 30 22.40 -21.73 74.72
N LYS A 31 21.17 -21.29 75.02
CA LYS A 31 20.06 -21.33 74.07
C LYS A 31 20.35 -20.49 72.83
N ARG A 32 20.81 -19.25 73.00
CA ARG A 32 21.15 -18.35 71.89
C ARG A 32 22.31 -18.89 71.04
N LEU A 33 23.34 -19.46 71.67
CA LEU A 33 24.47 -20.06 70.95
C LEU A 33 24.01 -21.27 70.13
N ARG A 34 23.16 -22.11 70.71
CA ARG A 34 22.56 -23.26 70.02
C ARG A 34 21.70 -22.83 68.83
N GLU A 35 20.85 -21.80 68.99
CA GLU A 35 20.04 -21.26 67.88
C GLU A 35 20.92 -20.72 66.76
N LYS A 36 21.96 -19.95 67.09
CA LYS A 36 22.93 -19.45 66.11
C LYS A 36 23.65 -20.59 65.39
N PHE A 37 24.06 -21.62 66.12
CA PHE A 37 24.68 -22.80 65.53
C PHE A 37 23.73 -23.50 64.56
N PHE A 38 22.49 -23.77 64.96
CA PHE A 38 21.50 -24.38 64.07
C PHE A 38 21.21 -23.53 62.84
N LEU A 39 21.07 -22.21 62.98
CA LEU A 39 20.90 -21.31 61.84
C LEU A 39 22.09 -21.39 60.88
N SER A 40 23.32 -21.36 61.38
CA SER A 40 24.51 -21.50 60.55
C SER A 40 24.62 -22.88 59.90
N TRP A 41 24.22 -23.94 60.60
CA TRP A 41 24.26 -25.30 60.11
C TRP A 41 23.21 -25.51 59.00
N THR A 42 21.97 -25.08 59.22
CA THR A 42 20.91 -25.12 58.20
C THR A 42 21.31 -24.30 56.98
N LYS A 43 21.90 -23.11 57.17
CA LYS A 43 22.41 -22.29 56.06
C LYS A 43 23.53 -22.99 55.29
N SER A 44 24.47 -23.61 55.99
CA SER A 44 25.56 -24.37 55.35
C SER A 44 25.04 -25.56 54.55
N ILE A 45 24.06 -26.30 55.08
CA ILE A 45 23.39 -27.39 54.36
C ILE A 45 22.66 -26.85 53.12
N ALA A 46 21.91 -25.75 53.27
CA ALA A 46 21.19 -25.14 52.16
C ALA A 46 22.16 -24.65 51.06
N GLU A 47 23.29 -24.05 51.43
CA GLU A 47 24.33 -23.63 50.47
C GLU A 47 25.03 -24.82 49.80
N ALA A 48 25.32 -25.89 50.55
CA ALA A 48 25.89 -27.12 50.00
C ALA A 48 24.91 -27.82 49.04
N ALA A 49 23.62 -27.86 49.40
CA ALA A 49 22.56 -28.37 48.54
C ALA A 49 22.36 -27.51 47.29
N ARG A 50 22.51 -26.18 47.41
CA ARG A 50 22.46 -25.24 46.28
C ARG A 50 23.62 -25.48 45.31
N LYS A 51 24.86 -25.48 45.81
CA LYS A 51 26.06 -25.65 44.97
C LYS A 51 26.17 -27.05 44.35
N GLY A 52 25.63 -28.07 45.02
CA GLY A 52 25.80 -29.47 44.62
C GLY A 52 27.24 -29.98 44.85
N GLY A 53 27.49 -31.22 44.44
CA GLY A 53 28.83 -31.79 44.41
C GLY A 53 29.73 -31.22 43.30
N ILE A 54 31.00 -31.65 43.26
CA ILE A 54 32.04 -31.16 42.31
C ILE A 54 31.63 -31.28 40.83
N HIS A 55 30.71 -32.17 40.51
CA HIS A 55 30.20 -32.41 39.14
C HIS A 55 28.69 -32.17 38.99
N GLN A 56 28.05 -31.53 39.98
CA GLN A 56 26.64 -31.16 39.90
C GLN A 56 26.51 -29.67 39.60
N GLN A 57 25.47 -29.32 38.86
CA GLN A 57 25.17 -27.95 38.51
C GLN A 57 24.54 -27.24 39.72
N GLU A 58 24.99 -26.01 40.01
CA GLU A 58 24.41 -25.18 41.07
C GLU A 58 22.91 -24.97 40.76
N LEU A 59 22.05 -25.35 41.70
CA LEU A 59 20.61 -25.33 41.55
C LEU A 59 20.09 -23.98 42.04
N ASP A 60 19.60 -23.15 41.12
CA ASP A 60 19.03 -21.85 41.46
C ASP A 60 17.54 -21.98 41.77
N TRP A 61 17.21 -22.01 43.07
CA TRP A 61 15.86 -22.25 43.58
C TRP A 61 14.87 -21.15 43.16
N ASP A 62 15.36 -19.94 42.89
CA ASP A 62 14.55 -18.79 42.47
C ASP A 62 14.41 -18.73 40.93
N SER A 63 14.98 -19.67 40.18
CA SER A 63 14.96 -19.66 38.71
C SER A 63 13.55 -19.64 38.13
N TYR A 64 12.59 -20.31 38.77
CA TYR A 64 11.20 -20.33 38.30
C TYR A 64 10.56 -18.95 38.38
N ASP A 65 10.74 -18.24 39.49
CA ASP A 65 10.19 -16.90 39.66
C ASP A 65 10.90 -15.89 38.74
N ASN A 66 12.23 -16.01 38.58
CA ASN A 66 12.99 -15.21 37.62
C ASN A 66 12.49 -15.41 36.17
N ILE A 67 12.28 -16.66 35.74
CA ILE A 67 11.74 -16.97 34.41
C ILE A 67 10.34 -16.39 34.26
N LYS A 68 9.50 -16.48 35.30
CA LYS A 68 8.15 -15.92 35.28
C LYS A 68 8.19 -14.40 35.10
N GLU A 69 9.04 -13.70 35.85
CA GLU A 69 9.24 -12.25 35.70
C GLU A 69 9.74 -11.91 34.28
N GLU A 70 10.72 -12.64 33.77
CA GLU A 70 11.25 -12.43 32.42
C GLU A 70 10.18 -12.62 31.33
N ILE A 71 9.33 -13.64 31.45
CA ILE A 71 8.19 -13.86 30.54
C ILE A 71 7.24 -12.65 30.60
N THR A 72 6.92 -12.14 31.79
CA THR A 72 6.04 -10.98 31.91
C THR A 72 6.64 -9.73 31.27
N LEU A 73 7.94 -9.50 31.44
CA LEU A 73 8.66 -8.39 30.80
C LEU A 73 8.68 -8.53 29.27
N GLN A 74 8.95 -9.72 28.75
CA GLN A 74 8.90 -9.97 27.30
C GLN A 74 7.49 -9.74 26.73
N GLN A 75 6.44 -10.16 27.44
CA GLN A 75 5.06 -9.90 27.02
C GLN A 75 4.75 -8.40 26.96
N LEU A 76 5.20 -7.64 27.96
CA LEU A 76 5.03 -6.19 28.00
C LEU A 76 5.77 -5.50 26.84
N GLN A 77 7.01 -5.88 26.60
CA GLN A 77 7.82 -5.36 25.50
C GLN A 77 7.18 -5.64 24.14
N ASN A 78 6.73 -6.89 23.92
CA ASN A 78 6.04 -7.30 22.70
C ASN A 78 4.73 -6.50 22.48
N ALA A 79 3.99 -6.21 23.55
CA ALA A 79 2.77 -5.41 23.45
C ALA A 79 3.08 -3.96 23.04
N MET A 80 4.12 -3.36 23.63
CA MET A 80 4.59 -2.02 23.29
C MET A 80 5.05 -1.94 21.82
N ASP A 81 5.84 -2.91 21.36
CA ASP A 81 6.36 -2.90 19.99
C ASP A 81 5.25 -3.13 18.96
N LYS A 82 4.26 -3.98 19.26
CA LYS A 82 3.04 -4.12 18.46
C LYS A 82 2.26 -2.81 18.37
N ALA A 83 2.12 -2.07 19.47
CA ALA A 83 1.44 -0.78 19.46
C ALA A 83 2.19 0.24 18.58
N LYS A 84 3.51 0.36 18.75
CA LYS A 84 4.35 1.22 17.91
C LYS A 84 4.27 0.85 16.43
N ALA A 85 4.31 -0.45 16.11
CA ALA A 85 4.20 -0.93 14.74
C ALA A 85 2.84 -0.58 14.11
N LYS A 86 1.74 -0.67 14.87
CA LYS A 86 0.41 -0.26 14.42
C LYS A 86 0.34 1.23 14.12
N GLU A 87 0.89 2.09 14.98
CA GLU A 87 0.91 3.54 14.75
C GLU A 87 1.76 3.89 13.52
N LEU A 88 2.93 3.29 13.36
CA LEU A 88 3.74 3.47 12.15
C LEU A 88 3.01 2.99 10.89
N ALA A 89 2.27 1.89 10.98
CA ALA A 89 1.47 1.38 9.86
C ALA A 89 0.34 2.36 9.47
N LYS A 90 -0.35 2.95 10.46
CA LYS A 90 -1.36 4.00 10.22
C LYS A 90 -0.75 5.21 9.53
N ILE A 91 0.36 5.73 10.04
CA ILE A 91 1.05 6.89 9.44
C ILE A 91 1.48 6.58 7.99
N LYS A 92 2.03 5.39 7.74
CA LYS A 92 2.40 4.96 6.38
C LYS A 92 1.18 4.87 5.46
N ALA A 93 0.07 4.31 5.94
CA ALA A 93 -1.17 4.21 5.18
C ALA A 93 -1.75 5.59 4.85
N GLU A 94 -1.74 6.52 5.81
CA GLU A 94 -2.20 7.90 5.61
C GLU A 94 -1.34 8.63 4.57
N ARG A 95 -0.01 8.55 4.69
CA ARG A 95 0.90 9.13 3.68
C ARG A 95 0.69 8.53 2.29
N ALA A 96 0.45 7.23 2.20
CA ALA A 96 0.14 6.58 0.93
C ALA A 96 -1.20 7.04 0.35
N ALA A 97 -2.22 7.28 1.19
CA ALA A 97 -3.51 7.82 0.78
C ALA A 97 -3.37 9.28 0.30
N GLN A 98 -2.64 10.12 1.03
CA GLN A 98 -2.34 11.50 0.65
C GLN A 98 -1.61 11.56 -0.69
N ALA A 99 -0.54 10.76 -0.88
CA ALA A 99 0.18 10.69 -2.14
C ALA A 99 -0.69 10.21 -3.32
N LYS A 100 -1.65 9.30 -3.07
CA LYS A 100 -2.65 8.91 -4.09
C LYS A 100 -3.62 10.05 -4.40
N ALA A 101 -4.12 10.74 -3.38
CA ALA A 101 -5.02 11.88 -3.55
C ALA A 101 -4.34 13.01 -4.33
N GLU A 102 -3.10 13.35 -4.01
CA GLU A 102 -2.28 14.33 -4.74
C GLU A 102 -2.10 13.94 -6.20
N LYS A 103 -1.72 12.68 -6.49
CA LYS A 103 -1.60 12.18 -7.87
C LYS A 103 -2.92 12.29 -8.64
N MET A 104 -4.04 11.96 -7.99
CA MET A 104 -5.36 12.09 -8.60
C MET A 104 -5.75 13.56 -8.83
N ALA A 105 -5.43 14.45 -7.90
CA ALA A 105 -5.67 15.88 -8.04
C ALA A 105 -4.86 16.48 -9.21
N VAL A 106 -3.58 16.14 -9.32
CA VAL A 106 -2.72 16.55 -10.45
C VAL A 106 -3.27 16.01 -11.78
N LEU A 107 -3.72 14.75 -11.82
CA LEU A 107 -4.34 14.18 -13.02
C LEU A 107 -5.65 14.90 -13.38
N ALA A 108 -6.48 15.24 -12.39
CA ALA A 108 -7.72 15.97 -12.60
C ALA A 108 -7.46 17.38 -13.15
N GLN A 109 -6.47 18.11 -12.61
CA GLN A 109 -6.04 19.41 -13.14
C GLN A 109 -5.57 19.30 -14.59
N LYS A 110 -4.71 18.32 -14.89
CA LYS A 110 -4.24 18.08 -16.28
C LYS A 110 -5.39 17.74 -17.23
N ARG A 111 -6.44 17.06 -16.76
CA ARG A 111 -7.64 16.79 -17.57
C ARG A 111 -8.43 18.07 -17.85
N LYS A 112 -8.64 18.91 -16.84
CA LYS A 112 -9.31 20.22 -17.01
C LYS A 112 -8.57 21.11 -18.00
N GLU A 113 -7.25 21.23 -17.85
CA GLU A 113 -6.41 22.01 -18.77
C GLU A 113 -6.49 21.50 -20.22
N ARG A 114 -6.52 20.17 -20.43
CA ARG A 114 -6.69 19.59 -21.76
C ARG A 114 -8.08 19.88 -22.35
N GLU A 115 -9.11 19.83 -21.52
CA GLU A 115 -10.48 20.13 -21.94
C GLU A 115 -10.62 21.61 -22.33
N GLU A 116 -10.07 22.53 -21.56
CA GLU A 116 -10.02 23.96 -21.88
C GLU A 116 -9.25 24.23 -23.18
N LYS A 117 -8.08 23.60 -23.36
CA LYS A 117 -7.32 23.66 -24.62
C LYS A 117 -8.13 23.11 -25.81
N ALA A 118 -8.92 22.06 -25.60
CA ALA A 118 -9.79 21.50 -26.65
C ALA A 118 -10.94 22.46 -26.99
N LYS A 119 -11.60 23.07 -25.99
CA LYS A 119 -12.64 24.08 -26.19
C LYS A 119 -12.10 25.30 -26.94
N ALA A 120 -10.94 25.83 -26.53
CA ALA A 120 -10.28 26.94 -27.22
C ALA A 120 -9.94 26.61 -28.69
N ARG A 121 -9.49 25.38 -28.97
CA ARG A 121 -9.25 24.91 -30.35
C ARG A 121 -10.54 24.83 -31.17
N GLU A 122 -11.61 24.32 -30.60
CA GLU A 122 -12.91 24.24 -31.27
C GLU A 122 -13.50 25.63 -31.54
N GLU A 123 -13.37 26.57 -30.61
CA GLU A 123 -13.76 27.96 -30.81
C GLU A 123 -12.93 28.64 -31.90
N ALA A 124 -11.60 28.43 -31.91
CA ALA A 124 -10.72 28.95 -32.95
C ALA A 124 -11.11 28.41 -34.34
N LYS A 125 -11.43 27.11 -34.45
CA LYS A 125 -11.93 26.51 -35.70
C LYS A 125 -13.28 27.12 -36.12
N LYS A 126 -14.23 27.29 -35.20
CA LYS A 126 -15.53 27.93 -35.49
C LYS A 126 -15.35 29.36 -35.99
N MET A 127 -14.46 30.13 -35.35
CA MET A 127 -14.14 31.50 -35.77
C MET A 127 -13.46 31.53 -37.14
N ALA A 128 -12.53 30.61 -37.42
CA ALA A 128 -11.90 30.48 -38.73
C ALA A 128 -12.92 30.13 -39.83
N GLY A 129 -13.83 29.19 -39.57
CA GLY A 129 -14.92 28.83 -40.48
C GLY A 129 -15.85 30.01 -40.77
N ARG A 130 -16.26 30.77 -39.75
CA ARG A 130 -17.05 32.00 -39.93
C ARG A 130 -16.33 33.05 -40.77
N LYS A 131 -15.03 33.26 -40.53
CA LYS A 131 -14.20 34.18 -41.33
C LYS A 131 -14.09 33.72 -42.78
N ALA A 132 -13.89 32.43 -43.02
CA ALA A 132 -13.85 31.85 -44.37
C ALA A 132 -15.17 32.02 -45.11
N LYS A 133 -16.31 31.75 -44.45
CA LYS A 133 -17.65 31.96 -45.02
C LYS A 133 -17.90 33.42 -45.39
N ARG A 134 -17.61 34.37 -44.48
CA ARG A 134 -17.72 35.81 -44.78
C ARG A 134 -16.85 36.24 -45.97
N LYS A 135 -15.65 35.66 -46.14
CA LYS A 135 -14.80 35.92 -47.31
C LYS A 135 -15.40 35.34 -48.59
N ALA A 136 -15.95 34.12 -48.53
CA ALA A 136 -16.63 33.49 -49.66
C ALA A 136 -17.88 34.28 -50.08
N ASP A 137 -18.69 34.74 -49.12
CA ASP A 137 -19.88 35.56 -49.36
C ASP A 137 -19.50 36.91 -50.00
N LYS A 138 -18.41 37.55 -49.55
CA LYS A 138 -17.89 38.77 -50.20
C LYS A 138 -17.44 38.50 -51.64
N LEU A 139 -16.74 37.39 -51.88
CA LEU A 139 -16.32 36.99 -53.21
C LEU A 139 -17.51 36.64 -54.11
N SER A 140 -18.58 36.04 -53.56
CA SER A 140 -19.79 35.74 -54.32
C SER A 140 -20.56 37.01 -54.70
N VAL A 141 -20.68 37.97 -53.79
CA VAL A 141 -21.29 39.28 -54.07
C VAL A 141 -20.53 40.00 -55.19
N VAL A 142 -19.19 40.01 -55.14
CA VAL A 142 -18.39 40.61 -56.23
C VAL A 142 -18.66 39.91 -57.57
N LYS A 143 -18.66 38.56 -57.58
CA LYS A 143 -18.96 37.80 -58.80
C LYS A 143 -20.37 38.09 -59.32
N GLU A 144 -21.37 38.16 -58.44
CA GLU A 144 -22.75 38.45 -58.82
C GLU A 144 -22.88 39.85 -59.42
N LEU A 145 -22.24 40.87 -58.83
CA LEU A 145 -22.19 42.21 -59.41
C LEU A 145 -21.54 42.22 -60.80
N THR A 146 -20.46 41.47 -61.02
CA THR A 146 -19.85 41.35 -62.37
C THR A 146 -20.75 40.64 -63.37
N ILE A 147 -21.54 39.65 -62.93
CA ILE A 147 -22.52 38.95 -63.78
C ILE A 147 -23.68 39.90 -64.12
N GLN A 148 -24.21 40.65 -63.15
CA GLN A 148 -25.25 41.65 -63.37
C GLN A 148 -24.79 42.74 -64.37
N GLN A 149 -23.55 43.20 -64.26
CA GLN A 149 -22.96 44.11 -65.26
C GLN A 149 -22.86 43.48 -66.67
N ARG A 150 -22.55 42.17 -66.76
CA ARG A 150 -22.57 41.45 -68.05
C ARG A 150 -23.99 41.28 -68.60
N LEU A 151 -24.96 40.95 -67.76
CA LEU A 151 -26.35 40.76 -68.15
C LEU A 151 -27.00 42.08 -68.61
N THR A 152 -26.73 43.20 -67.93
CA THR A 152 -27.19 44.53 -68.37
C THR A 152 -26.58 44.93 -69.72
N LYS A 153 -25.30 44.60 -69.98
CA LYS A 153 -24.70 44.73 -71.32
C LYS A 153 -25.39 43.86 -72.36
N ILE A 154 -25.82 42.65 -72.02
CA ILE A 154 -26.55 41.74 -72.92
C ILE A 154 -27.99 42.20 -73.15
N ARG A 155 -28.69 42.73 -72.14
CA ARG A 155 -30.06 43.26 -72.29
C ARG A 155 -30.10 44.44 -73.27
N LYS A 156 -29.08 45.30 -73.24
CA LYS A 156 -28.87 46.33 -74.27
C LYS A 156 -28.60 45.77 -75.67
N LYS A 157 -28.17 44.51 -75.78
CA LYS A 157 -27.92 43.79 -77.06
C LYS A 157 -29.08 42.90 -77.51
N LYS A 158 -30.15 42.74 -76.72
CA LYS A 158 -31.29 41.85 -76.99
C LYS A 158 -32.60 42.57 -77.37
N SER A 159 -32.62 43.89 -77.54
CA SER A 159 -33.81 44.61 -78.03
C SER A 159 -33.97 44.57 -79.55
N ILE A 160 -33.14 43.80 -80.26
CA ILE A 160 -33.30 43.51 -81.68
C ILE A 160 -33.15 42.00 -81.82
N ASN A 161 -34.14 41.38 -82.45
CA ASN A 161 -34.19 39.99 -82.88
C ASN A 161 -34.82 38.99 -81.89
N SER A 162 -36.15 38.86 -82.01
CA SER A 162 -36.89 37.66 -81.64
C SER A 162 -37.52 37.06 -82.89
N GLN A 163 -36.93 36.00 -83.42
CA GLN A 163 -37.67 35.01 -84.20
C GLN A 163 -37.11 33.60 -83.98
N VAL A 164 -38.06 32.67 -83.94
CA VAL A 164 -38.09 31.30 -83.44
C VAL A 164 -37.35 30.32 -84.37
N ILE A 165 -36.93 29.15 -83.84
CA ILE A 165 -37.18 27.76 -84.34
C ILE A 165 -36.15 26.78 -83.73
N THR A 166 -36.66 25.78 -83.00
CA THR A 166 -36.07 24.44 -82.70
C THR A 166 -36.13 23.56 -83.96
N PRO A 167 -35.21 22.59 -84.23
CA PRO A 167 -35.17 21.30 -83.50
C PRO A 167 -33.82 20.51 -83.57
N GLY A 168 -33.70 19.39 -82.84
CA GLY A 168 -32.72 18.33 -83.19
C GLY A 168 -31.93 17.67 -82.06
N GLU A 169 -32.54 16.66 -81.44
CA GLU A 169 -32.01 15.33 -81.11
C GLU A 169 -30.49 15.04 -81.13
N ALA A 170 -29.93 14.62 -79.98
CA ALA A 170 -28.77 13.72 -79.93
C ALA A 170 -28.70 12.96 -78.59
N LEU A 171 -28.91 11.66 -78.72
CA LEU A 171 -28.72 10.58 -77.76
C LEU A 171 -27.29 10.55 -77.19
N ILE A 172 -27.10 10.72 -75.88
CA ILE A 172 -25.89 10.25 -75.18
C ILE A 172 -26.27 9.71 -73.80
N SER A 173 -26.39 8.39 -73.73
CA SER A 173 -26.40 7.60 -72.50
C SER A 173 -24.98 7.53 -71.93
N HIS A 174 -24.71 8.28 -70.86
CA HIS A 174 -23.55 8.00 -70.00
C HIS A 174 -23.97 8.00 -68.54
N SER A 175 -24.22 6.79 -68.03
CA SER A 175 -24.36 6.51 -66.61
C SER A 175 -23.03 6.87 -65.91
N PRO A 176 -23.00 7.74 -64.89
CA PRO A 176 -21.72 8.29 -64.46
C PRO A 176 -21.13 7.46 -63.30
N ALA A 177 -19.81 7.33 -63.33
CA ALA A 177 -18.99 6.35 -62.63
C ALA A 177 -19.02 6.36 -61.08
N TRP A 178 -19.87 7.17 -60.45
CA TRP A 178 -19.98 7.34 -58.99
C TRP A 178 -20.78 6.21 -58.31
N LYS A 179 -21.68 5.52 -59.03
CA LYS A 179 -22.43 4.37 -58.48
C LYS A 179 -21.51 3.18 -58.13
N LYS A 180 -20.40 2.98 -58.86
CA LYS A 180 -19.43 1.88 -58.60
C LYS A 180 -18.55 2.12 -57.36
N LEU A 181 -18.32 3.37 -56.96
CA LEU A 181 -17.56 3.69 -55.74
C LEU A 181 -18.38 3.42 -54.48
N ASN A 182 -19.68 3.67 -54.52
CA ASN A 182 -20.54 3.55 -53.34
C ASN A 182 -20.73 2.09 -52.88
N VAL A 183 -20.81 1.15 -53.82
CA VAL A 183 -20.91 -0.29 -53.51
C VAL A 183 -19.62 -0.82 -52.86
N LYS A 184 -18.45 -0.34 -53.30
CA LYS A 184 -17.16 -0.76 -52.72
C LYS A 184 -16.95 -0.24 -51.29
N ILE A 185 -17.43 0.97 -50.98
CA ILE A 185 -17.34 1.55 -49.64
C ILE A 185 -18.31 0.82 -48.69
N LEU A 186 -19.54 0.56 -49.13
CA LEU A 186 -20.53 -0.18 -48.34
C LEU A 186 -20.06 -1.61 -48.02
N ASN A 187 -19.43 -2.30 -48.97
CA ASN A 187 -18.90 -3.65 -48.76
C ASN A 187 -17.68 -3.67 -47.83
N ARG A 188 -16.80 -2.65 -47.88
CA ARG A 188 -15.69 -2.51 -46.92
C ARG A 188 -16.17 -2.23 -45.50
N GLU A 189 -17.22 -1.43 -45.35
CA GLU A 189 -17.82 -1.14 -44.04
C GLU A 189 -18.52 -2.37 -43.45
N LYS A 190 -19.21 -3.18 -44.27
CA LYS A 190 -19.84 -4.44 -43.83
C LYS A 190 -18.81 -5.46 -43.34
N VAL A 191 -17.71 -5.67 -44.08
CA VAL A 191 -16.62 -6.57 -43.68
C VAL A 191 -15.97 -6.12 -42.36
N GLN A 192 -15.92 -4.81 -42.08
CA GLN A 192 -15.40 -4.29 -40.80
C GLN A 192 -16.38 -4.45 -39.64
N ARG A 193 -17.70 -4.51 -39.89
CA ARG A 193 -18.71 -4.77 -38.84
C ARG A 193 -18.82 -6.24 -38.48
N GLU A 194 -18.53 -7.15 -39.41
CA GLU A 194 -18.55 -8.60 -39.18
C GLU A 194 -17.39 -9.08 -38.30
N VAL A 195 -16.28 -8.35 -38.24
CA VAL A 195 -15.22 -8.59 -37.26
C VAL A 195 -15.54 -7.79 -36.00
N SER A 196 -16.04 -8.47 -34.96
CA SER A 196 -16.35 -7.86 -33.66
C SER A 196 -15.16 -7.05 -33.15
N LEU A 197 -15.40 -5.79 -32.78
CA LEU A 197 -14.38 -4.87 -32.25
C LEU A 197 -13.62 -5.49 -31.06
N ALA A 198 -14.28 -6.34 -30.28
CA ALA A 198 -13.68 -7.09 -29.18
C ALA A 198 -12.57 -8.03 -29.65
N ASP A 199 -12.73 -8.66 -30.82
CA ASP A 199 -11.76 -9.61 -31.37
C ASP A 199 -10.55 -8.90 -31.97
N GLN A 200 -10.76 -7.71 -32.58
CA GLN A 200 -9.64 -6.85 -33.01
C GLN A 200 -8.77 -6.38 -31.84
N ILE A 201 -9.40 -6.01 -30.72
CA ILE A 201 -8.69 -5.59 -29.51
C ILE A 201 -7.91 -6.77 -28.91
N ARG A 202 -8.49 -7.98 -28.88
CA ARG A 202 -7.77 -9.19 -28.42
C ARG A 202 -6.59 -9.52 -29.32
N ALA A 203 -6.76 -9.51 -30.64
CA ALA A 203 -5.69 -9.79 -31.60
C ALA A 203 -4.53 -8.77 -31.49
N ALA A 204 -4.84 -7.49 -31.32
CA ALA A 204 -3.83 -6.44 -31.15
C ALA A 204 -3.09 -6.57 -29.79
N LYS A 205 -3.78 -6.99 -28.73
CA LYS A 205 -3.15 -7.26 -27.44
C LYS A 205 -2.23 -8.48 -27.49
N ASN A 206 -2.67 -9.59 -28.09
CA ASN A 206 -1.88 -10.82 -28.20
C ASN A 206 -0.58 -10.60 -29.00
N LYS A 207 -0.60 -9.75 -30.04
CA LYS A 207 0.62 -9.33 -30.76
C LYS A 207 1.61 -8.51 -29.92
N ARG A 208 1.16 -7.88 -28.82
CA ARG A 208 2.04 -7.19 -27.85
C ARG A 208 2.53 -8.11 -26.73
N THR A 209 1.83 -9.20 -26.46
CA THR A 209 2.16 -10.18 -25.41
C THR A 209 2.83 -11.44 -25.92
N GLU A 210 3.18 -11.57 -27.20
CA GLU A 210 4.22 -12.53 -27.61
C GLU A 210 5.60 -11.99 -27.22
N PRO A 211 6.26 -12.53 -26.19
CA PRO A 211 7.69 -12.31 -26.03
C PRO A 211 8.40 -12.98 -27.22
N MET A 212 9.36 -12.28 -27.82
CA MET A 212 10.35 -12.93 -28.66
C MET A 212 10.95 -14.12 -27.89
N ALA A 213 10.53 -15.33 -28.26
CA ALA A 213 11.05 -16.58 -27.73
C ALA A 213 12.51 -16.74 -28.20
N ARG A 214 13.44 -16.07 -27.52
CA ARG A 214 14.84 -16.47 -27.49
C ARG A 214 14.95 -17.62 -26.48
N LYS A 215 15.23 -18.80 -27.03
CA LYS A 215 15.56 -20.05 -26.33
C LYS A 215 16.63 -19.82 -25.26
N PRO A 216 16.47 -20.32 -24.03
CA PRO A 216 17.60 -20.66 -23.16
C PRO A 216 17.90 -22.16 -23.29
N LEU A 217 19.16 -22.47 -23.64
CA LEU A 217 19.78 -23.78 -23.50
C LEU A 217 19.80 -24.15 -22.02
N ALA A 218 19.34 -25.37 -21.72
CA ALA A 218 19.46 -26.00 -20.42
C ALA A 218 20.89 -26.53 -20.25
N GLU A 219 21.55 -26.14 -19.16
CA GLU A 219 22.71 -26.84 -18.64
C GLU A 219 22.49 -27.20 -17.17
N SER A 220 22.54 -28.50 -16.95
CA SER A 220 22.51 -29.24 -15.70
C SER A 220 23.81 -29.08 -14.94
N ILE A 221 23.75 -28.69 -13.66
CA ILE A 221 24.78 -29.03 -12.68
C ILE A 221 24.08 -29.48 -11.39
N THR A 222 23.97 -30.79 -11.26
CA THR A 222 23.89 -31.49 -9.98
C THR A 222 25.23 -31.37 -9.28
N ASP A 223 25.28 -31.02 -8.00
CA ASP A 223 26.30 -31.60 -7.13
C ASP A 223 25.87 -31.67 -5.66
N ASN A 224 26.16 -32.85 -5.12
CA ASN A 224 25.88 -33.33 -3.79
C ASN A 224 26.83 -32.69 -2.76
N PHE A 225 26.32 -32.30 -1.60
CA PHE A 225 27.13 -32.23 -0.38
C PHE A 225 26.42 -32.89 0.81
N LEU A 226 26.71 -34.18 0.92
CA LEU A 226 26.90 -35.01 2.09
C LEU A 226 26.67 -34.36 3.48
N THR A 227 25.65 -34.88 4.15
CA THR A 227 25.70 -35.49 5.50
C THR A 227 26.95 -35.21 6.34
N TRP A 228 26.80 -34.38 7.38
CA TRP A 228 27.68 -34.43 8.54
C TRP A 228 27.05 -35.25 9.67
N ARG A 229 27.91 -36.14 10.15
CA ARG A 229 27.71 -37.29 11.01
C ARG A 229 27.84 -36.85 12.46
N SER A 230 26.93 -37.31 13.31
CA SER A 230 27.05 -37.28 14.77
C SER A 230 28.34 -37.96 15.23
N LEU A 231 29.09 -37.28 16.10
CA LEU A 231 30.07 -37.84 17.03
C LEU A 231 30.47 -36.74 18.02
N GLU A 232 29.75 -36.71 19.15
CA GLU A 232 30.20 -36.56 20.55
C GLU A 232 29.00 -36.26 21.46
#